data_AF-A0A4S2S3M4-F1
#
_entry.id   AF-A0A4S2S3M4-F1
#
_cell.length_a   1.000
_cell.length_b   1.000
_cell.length_c   1.000
_cell.angle_alpha   90.00
_cell.angle_beta   90.00
_cell.angle_gamma   90.00
#
_symmetry.space_group_name_H-M   'P 1'
#
loop_
_entity.id
_entity.type
_entity.pdbx_description
1 polymer ?
#
loop_
_entity_poly.entity_id
_entity_poly.type
_entity_poly.pdbx_seq_one_letter_code
_entity_poly.pdbx_strand_id
1 'polypeptide(L)'
;MTSFSPDFEGSELPDSARYAHLLAPESAMCWWCESRPATTGEHKFKRASLARLMGNGEMLVWASGKQQREIRGKGGLKRDRYGLVKFPKSMCAPCNNEISKSFDISYDTYAQYVEAHLLRTMPGISMESIYGSEWRQKSLDLARYHAKHFGCRMVRDRFPVPRSLRDFMNGAEDMPDSRMVIICTDSVTKAYGSGMSISPFVPRVSADGARFTSCVMAAYIGPIGIRYEWVADGIPDQFRDQFFHYSNPVINYFRDEKDVVTGETRKPGGFARFLQWVHNS
;
A
#
# COMPACT_ATOMS: atom_id res chain seq x y z
N MET A 1 -14.53 -17.27 -14.47
CA MET A 1 -15.24 -17.27 -13.18
C MET A 1 -15.32 -15.84 -12.68
N THR A 2 -16.52 -15.30 -12.67
CA THR A 2 -16.88 -13.94 -12.25
C THR A 2 -16.94 -13.86 -10.73
N SER A 3 -16.19 -12.95 -10.14
CA SER A 3 -16.41 -12.49 -8.78
C SER A 3 -15.91 -11.05 -8.67
N PHE A 4 -16.82 -10.13 -8.98
CA PHE A 4 -16.81 -8.75 -8.54
C PHE A 4 -16.60 -8.70 -7.01
N SER A 5 -15.90 -7.67 -6.52
CA SER A 5 -16.09 -7.20 -5.14
C SER A 5 -17.14 -6.10 -5.20
N PRO A 6 -18.42 -6.36 -4.85
CA PRO A 6 -19.52 -5.40 -5.01
C PRO A 6 -19.50 -4.29 -3.94
N ASP A 7 -18.68 -4.44 -2.89
CA ASP A 7 -18.91 -3.72 -1.65
C ASP A 7 -18.24 -2.33 -1.56
N PHE A 8 -17.57 -1.89 -2.63
CA PHE A 8 -17.10 -0.51 -2.76
C PHE A 8 -17.90 0.28 -3.80
N GLU A 9 -19.17 -0.10 -4.04
CA GLU A 9 -20.13 0.73 -4.77
C GLU A 9 -21.01 1.60 -3.84
N GLY A 10 -20.81 1.58 -2.51
CA GLY A 10 -21.82 2.11 -1.58
C GLY A 10 -21.38 3.06 -0.45
N SER A 11 -20.09 3.24 -0.15
CA SER A 11 -19.67 4.40 0.66
C SER A 11 -19.26 5.48 -0.33
N GLU A 12 -20.05 6.54 -0.47
CA GLU A 12 -19.71 7.74 -1.20
C GLU A 12 -18.24 8.09 -0.88
N LEU A 13 -17.32 7.74 -1.79
CA LEU A 13 -16.07 8.48 -1.87
C LEU A 13 -16.53 9.93 -1.90
N PRO A 14 -15.99 10.80 -1.03
CA PRO A 14 -16.48 12.16 -0.94
C PRO A 14 -16.55 12.71 -2.37
N ASP A 15 -17.71 13.28 -2.72
CA ASP A 15 -17.94 13.85 -4.04
C ASP A 15 -16.69 14.67 -4.39
N SER A 16 -16.01 14.29 -5.47
CA SER A 16 -14.75 14.92 -5.83
C SER A 16 -14.93 16.41 -6.10
N ALA A 17 -16.16 16.85 -6.42
CA ALA A 17 -16.52 18.25 -6.48
C ALA A 17 -16.32 18.98 -5.15
N ARG A 18 -16.53 18.31 -4.00
CA ARG A 18 -16.43 18.90 -2.65
C ARG A 18 -14.99 19.28 -2.26
N TYR A 19 -13.97 18.70 -2.88
CA TYR A 19 -12.57 19.02 -2.59
C TYR A 19 -11.72 19.32 -3.83
N ALA A 20 -12.35 19.53 -4.99
CA ALA A 20 -11.64 19.85 -6.23
C ALA A 20 -10.74 21.09 -6.09
N HIS A 21 -11.18 22.08 -5.30
CA HIS A 21 -10.43 23.31 -5.01
C HIS A 21 -9.23 23.11 -4.09
N LEU A 22 -9.14 21.97 -3.40
CA LEU A 22 -8.01 21.61 -2.53
C LEU A 22 -6.91 20.84 -3.27
N LEU A 23 -7.17 20.42 -4.50
CA LEU A 23 -6.22 19.65 -5.29
C LEU A 23 -5.00 20.50 -5.63
N ALA A 24 -3.82 19.91 -5.45
CA ALA A 24 -2.56 20.50 -5.85
C ALA A 24 -2.51 20.70 -7.38
N PRO A 25 -1.84 21.76 -7.85
CA PRO A 25 -1.59 21.93 -9.27
C PRO A 25 -0.74 20.78 -9.81
N GLU A 26 -0.85 20.52 -11.11
CA GLU A 26 0.04 19.58 -11.78
C GLU A 26 1.49 20.08 -11.68
N SER A 27 2.41 19.15 -11.43
CA SER A 27 3.84 19.45 -11.30
C SER A 27 4.65 18.56 -12.23
N ALA A 28 5.58 19.17 -12.95
CA ALA A 28 6.58 18.46 -13.73
C ALA A 28 7.81 18.05 -12.90
N MET A 29 7.83 18.38 -11.60
CA MET A 29 8.95 18.11 -10.70
C MET A 29 8.76 16.79 -9.94
N CYS A 30 9.87 16.16 -9.58
CA CYS A 30 9.89 14.98 -8.74
C CYS A 30 9.31 15.31 -7.36
N TRP A 31 8.23 14.62 -6.97
CA TRP A 31 7.55 14.91 -5.70
C TRP A 31 8.42 14.67 -4.48
N TRP A 32 9.41 13.78 -4.57
CA TRP A 32 10.30 13.47 -3.45
C TRP A 32 11.39 14.54 -3.29
N CYS A 33 12.27 14.75 -4.28
CA CYS A 33 13.40 15.67 -4.12
C CYS A 33 13.11 17.13 -4.47
N GLU A 34 11.99 17.42 -5.15
CA GLU A 34 11.53 18.74 -5.60
C GLU A 34 12.53 19.55 -6.46
N SER A 35 13.69 18.97 -6.79
CA SER A 35 14.83 19.63 -7.45
C SER A 35 15.10 19.15 -8.87
N ARG A 36 14.43 18.09 -9.33
CA ARG A 36 14.64 17.49 -10.65
C ARG A 36 13.31 17.19 -11.34
N PRO A 37 13.25 17.20 -12.69
CA PRO A 37 12.05 16.82 -13.42
C PRO A 37 11.59 15.38 -13.14
N ALA A 38 10.28 15.17 -13.09
CA ALA A 38 9.63 13.88 -12.98
C ALA A 38 9.65 13.13 -14.32
N THR A 39 10.73 12.39 -14.57
CA THR A 39 10.93 11.66 -15.83
C THR A 39 10.45 10.20 -15.78
N THR A 40 10.15 9.69 -14.59
CA THR A 40 9.82 8.28 -14.34
C THR A 40 8.55 8.12 -13.51
N GLY A 41 7.90 6.96 -13.66
CA GLY A 41 6.74 6.55 -12.86
C GLY A 41 7.01 5.23 -12.13
N GLU A 42 6.59 5.16 -10.87
CA GLU A 42 6.74 3.98 -10.03
C GLU A 42 5.79 2.86 -10.46
N HIS A 43 6.18 1.62 -10.24
CA HIS A 43 5.34 0.45 -10.51
C HIS A 43 4.20 0.35 -9.48
N LYS A 44 2.96 0.15 -9.94
CA LYS A 44 1.83 -0.21 -9.07
C LYS A 44 2.06 -1.59 -8.45
N PHE A 45 2.55 -2.53 -9.24
CA PHE A 45 3.04 -3.83 -8.78
C PHE A 45 4.37 -4.14 -9.44
N LYS A 46 5.32 -4.71 -8.68
CA LYS A 46 6.62 -5.11 -9.22
C LYS A 46 6.44 -6.13 -10.34
N ARG A 47 7.24 -5.97 -11.40
CA ARG A 47 7.23 -6.89 -12.55
C ARG A 47 7.56 -8.32 -12.12
N ALA A 48 8.46 -8.50 -11.16
CA ALA A 48 8.83 -9.81 -10.63
C ALA A 48 7.62 -10.50 -9.96
N SER A 49 6.89 -9.81 -9.09
CA SER A 49 5.65 -10.32 -8.49
C SER A 49 4.59 -10.66 -9.52
N LEU A 50 4.36 -9.78 -10.51
CA LEU A 50 3.42 -10.06 -11.61
C LEU A 50 3.85 -11.28 -12.43
N ALA A 51 5.16 -11.45 -12.68
CA ALA A 51 5.67 -12.61 -13.40
C ALA A 51 5.55 -13.91 -12.58
N ARG A 52 5.73 -13.87 -11.26
CA ARG A 52 5.47 -15.01 -10.37
C ARG A 52 4.00 -15.37 -10.32
N LEU A 53 3.11 -14.38 -10.20
CA LEU A 53 1.66 -14.58 -10.22
C LEU A 53 1.19 -15.18 -11.55
N MET A 54 1.80 -14.77 -12.66
CA MET A 54 1.54 -15.35 -13.98
C MET A 54 2.04 -16.81 -14.06
N GLY A 55 3.12 -17.15 -13.36
CA GLY A 55 3.67 -18.51 -13.29
C GLY A 55 4.00 -19.09 -14.66
N ASN A 56 3.56 -20.34 -14.87
CA ASN A 56 3.56 -21.00 -16.19
C ASN A 56 2.31 -20.65 -17.02
N GLY A 57 1.38 -19.88 -16.46
CA GLY A 57 0.20 -19.40 -17.16
C GLY A 57 0.55 -18.36 -18.21
N GLU A 58 -0.32 -18.22 -19.20
CA GLU A 58 -0.11 -17.30 -20.31
C GLU A 58 -0.78 -15.93 -20.09
N MET A 59 -1.47 -15.71 -18.96
CA MET A 59 -2.34 -14.55 -18.81
C MET A 59 -2.53 -14.11 -17.35
N LEU A 60 -2.61 -12.80 -17.13
CA LEU A 60 -3.15 -12.17 -15.92
C LEU A 60 -4.42 -11.40 -16.27
N VAL A 61 -5.40 -11.41 -15.37
CA VAL A 61 -6.56 -10.51 -15.44
C VAL A 61 -6.26 -9.27 -14.61
N TRP A 62 -6.29 -8.10 -15.25
CA TRP A 62 -6.18 -6.81 -14.58
C TRP A 62 -7.56 -6.17 -14.49
N ALA A 63 -7.96 -5.75 -13.29
CA ALA A 63 -9.20 -5.05 -13.04
C ALA A 63 -8.94 -3.64 -12.46
N SER A 64 -9.77 -2.67 -12.87
CA SER A 64 -9.78 -1.31 -12.31
C SER A 64 -11.20 -0.77 -12.37
N GLY A 65 -11.90 -0.75 -11.23
CA GLY A 65 -13.34 -0.48 -11.21
C GLY A 65 -14.10 -1.48 -12.08
N LYS A 66 -14.94 -0.98 -12.99
CA LYS A 66 -15.72 -1.81 -13.93
C LYS A 66 -14.92 -2.30 -15.15
N GLN A 67 -13.69 -1.83 -15.32
CA GLN A 67 -12.85 -2.21 -16.46
C GLN A 67 -12.03 -3.45 -16.13
N GLN A 68 -12.00 -4.40 -17.07
CA GLN A 68 -11.14 -5.56 -17.01
C GLN A 68 -10.36 -5.72 -18.32
N ARG A 69 -9.13 -6.20 -18.23
CA ARG A 69 -8.32 -6.55 -19.40
C ARG A 69 -7.37 -7.69 -19.09
N GLU A 70 -7.04 -8.44 -20.13
CA GLU A 70 -6.04 -9.50 -20.06
C GLU A 70 -4.64 -8.96 -20.37
N ILE A 71 -3.64 -9.39 -19.60
CA ILE A 71 -2.23 -9.20 -19.90
C ILE A 71 -1.65 -10.56 -20.26
N ARG A 72 -1.42 -10.79 -21.56
CA ARG A 72 -0.93 -12.07 -22.06
C ARG A 72 0.59 -12.13 -22.14
N GLY A 73 1.18 -13.12 -21.47
CA GLY A 73 2.59 -13.44 -21.43
C GLY A 73 3.48 -12.39 -20.77
N LYS A 74 4.74 -12.76 -20.51
CA LYS A 74 5.75 -11.86 -19.94
C LYS A 74 6.06 -10.63 -20.83
N GLY A 75 5.78 -10.74 -22.13
CA GLY A 75 5.84 -9.64 -23.09
C GLY A 75 4.74 -8.59 -22.88
N GLY A 76 3.52 -9.02 -22.52
CA GLY A 76 2.41 -8.13 -22.19
C GLY A 76 2.74 -7.17 -21.04
N LEU A 77 3.42 -7.67 -20.01
CA LEU A 77 3.89 -6.85 -18.88
C LEU A 77 4.82 -5.70 -19.31
N LYS A 78 5.58 -5.86 -20.40
CA LYS A 78 6.45 -4.80 -20.93
C LYS A 78 5.66 -3.80 -21.78
N ARG A 79 4.74 -4.30 -22.61
CA ARG A 79 3.89 -3.49 -23.48
C ARG A 79 2.96 -2.59 -22.68
N ASP A 80 2.34 -3.15 -21.65
CA ASP A 80 1.31 -2.47 -20.85
C ASP A 80 1.91 -1.69 -19.65
N ARG A 81 3.22 -1.42 -19.70
CA ARG A 81 3.93 -0.77 -18.58
C ARG A 81 3.43 0.66 -18.33
N TYR A 82 3.04 1.38 -19.38
CA TYR A 82 2.58 2.77 -19.28
C TYR A 82 1.06 2.81 -19.19
N GLY A 83 0.53 3.57 -18.23
CA GLY A 83 -0.91 3.71 -17.98
C GLY A 83 -1.51 2.60 -17.11
N LEU A 84 -1.09 1.34 -17.30
CA LEU A 84 -1.61 0.21 -16.53
C LEU A 84 -0.73 -0.15 -15.34
N VAL A 85 0.47 -0.67 -15.59
CA VAL A 85 1.34 -1.26 -14.55
C VAL A 85 2.10 -0.20 -13.74
N LYS A 86 2.33 0.99 -14.30
CA LYS A 86 2.97 2.12 -13.61
C LYS A 86 2.00 3.24 -13.29
N PHE A 87 2.31 3.98 -12.24
CA PHE A 87 1.78 5.33 -12.05
C PHE A 87 2.24 6.26 -13.19
N PRO A 88 1.53 7.37 -13.43
CA PRO A 88 2.06 8.47 -14.23
C PRO A 88 3.42 8.92 -13.72
N LYS A 89 4.17 9.64 -14.57
CA LYS A 89 5.48 10.15 -14.19
C LYS A 89 5.32 11.16 -13.05
N SER A 90 6.02 10.92 -11.95
CA SER A 90 5.97 11.78 -10.75
C SER A 90 7.30 11.84 -10.00
N MET A 91 8.32 11.08 -10.46
CA MET A 91 9.62 10.99 -9.81
C MET A 91 10.76 11.11 -10.83
N CYS A 92 11.91 11.65 -10.40
CA CYS A 92 13.14 11.62 -11.19
C CYS A 92 13.81 10.23 -11.11
N ALA A 93 14.63 9.91 -12.12
CA ALA A 93 15.29 8.60 -12.19
C ALA A 93 16.19 8.28 -10.97
N PRO A 94 17.01 9.22 -10.43
CA PRO A 94 17.80 8.94 -9.24
C PRO A 94 16.96 8.56 -8.01
N CYS A 95 15.89 9.32 -7.70
CA CYS A 95 15.01 8.99 -6.58
C CYS A 95 14.26 7.68 -6.81
N ASN A 96 13.78 7.43 -8.03
CA ASN A 96 12.96 6.26 -8.31
C ASN A 96 13.75 4.94 -8.44
N ASN A 97 15.06 5.02 -8.73
CA ASN A 97 15.86 3.84 -9.04
C ASN A 97 17.07 3.68 -8.11
N GLU A 98 17.92 4.69 -7.98
CA GLU A 98 19.19 4.59 -7.25
C GLU A 98 18.98 4.71 -5.74
N ILE A 99 18.31 5.78 -5.31
CA ILE A 99 18.09 6.07 -3.89
C ILE A 99 17.12 5.05 -3.28
N SER A 100 16.03 4.71 -3.98
CA SER A 100 15.04 3.73 -3.48
C SER A 100 15.44 2.28 -3.67
N LYS A 101 16.67 1.98 -4.10
CA LYS A 101 17.08 0.60 -4.42
C LYS A 101 16.95 -0.34 -3.22
N SER A 102 17.33 0.12 -2.02
CA SER A 102 17.21 -0.69 -0.81
C SER A 102 15.74 -0.96 -0.46
N PHE A 103 14.84 0.00 -0.69
CA PHE A 103 13.40 -0.12 -0.44
C PHE A 103 12.79 -1.20 -1.33
N ASP A 104 13.18 -1.20 -2.61
CA ASP A 104 12.73 -2.17 -3.59
C ASP A 104 13.19 -3.60 -3.23
N ILE A 105 14.43 -3.75 -2.76
CA ILE A 105 14.96 -5.04 -2.30
C ILE A 105 14.18 -5.55 -1.07
N SER A 106 13.95 -4.69 -0.08
CA SER A 106 13.21 -5.06 1.14
C SER A 106 11.78 -5.49 0.83
N TYR A 107 11.11 -4.81 -0.10
CA TYR A 107 9.80 -5.21 -0.60
C TYR A 107 9.85 -6.56 -1.33
N ASP A 108 10.82 -6.79 -2.22
CA ASP A 108 10.91 -8.03 -2.97
C ASP A 108 11.11 -9.25 -2.06
N THR A 109 11.89 -9.11 -0.98
CA THR A 109 12.05 -10.14 0.07
C THR A 109 10.74 -10.36 0.84
N TYR A 110 10.09 -9.28 1.28
CA TYR A 110 8.78 -9.37 1.97
C TYR A 110 7.72 -10.05 1.10
N ALA A 111 7.62 -9.65 -0.16
CA ALA A 111 6.64 -10.21 -1.09
C ALA A 111 6.84 -11.71 -1.30
N GLN A 112 8.10 -12.15 -1.46
CA GLN A 112 8.41 -13.59 -1.56
C GLN A 112 8.01 -14.35 -0.29
N TYR A 113 8.27 -13.77 0.89
CA TYR A 113 7.87 -14.38 2.15
C TYR A 113 6.34 -14.50 2.25
N VAL A 114 5.60 -13.42 1.99
CA VAL A 114 4.13 -13.42 2.02
C VAL A 114 3.52 -14.41 1.02
N GLU A 115 4.08 -14.48 -0.19
CA GLU A 115 3.60 -15.41 -1.24
C GLU A 115 3.87 -16.88 -0.88
N ALA A 116 4.93 -17.17 -0.10
CA ALA A 116 5.33 -18.53 0.27
C ALA A 116 4.65 -19.06 1.55
N HIS A 117 3.99 -18.21 2.34
CA HIS A 117 3.47 -18.58 3.66
C HIS A 117 1.97 -18.31 3.82
N LEU A 118 1.26 -19.18 4.53
CA LEU A 118 -0.15 -19.00 4.88
C LEU A 118 -0.29 -18.09 6.12
N LEU A 119 -0.13 -16.77 5.92
CA LEU A 119 -0.07 -15.81 7.03
C LEU A 119 -1.42 -15.37 7.59
N ARG A 120 -2.52 -15.61 6.87
CA ARG A 120 -3.86 -15.12 7.24
C ARG A 120 -4.32 -15.59 8.64
N THR A 121 -3.86 -16.73 9.11
CA THR A 121 -4.22 -17.29 10.43
C THR A 121 -3.24 -16.92 11.53
N MET A 122 -2.16 -16.19 11.20
CA MET A 122 -1.09 -15.86 12.14
C MET A 122 -1.43 -14.61 12.97
N PRO A 123 -0.97 -14.52 14.24
CA PRO A 123 -1.16 -13.34 15.08
C PRO A 123 -0.53 -12.07 14.52
N GLY A 124 0.56 -12.24 13.80
CA GLY A 124 1.52 -11.22 13.41
C GLY A 124 2.54 -11.81 12.44
N ILE A 125 3.48 -10.98 12.03
CA ILE A 125 4.56 -11.37 11.12
C ILE A 125 5.90 -11.08 11.79
N SER A 126 6.73 -12.10 11.99
CA SER A 126 8.09 -11.93 12.51
C SER A 126 8.99 -11.32 11.44
N MET A 127 9.36 -10.04 11.64
CA MET A 127 10.30 -9.32 10.76
C MET A 127 11.71 -9.93 10.83
N GLU A 128 12.08 -10.50 11.96
CA GLU A 128 13.32 -11.27 12.12
C GLU A 128 13.32 -12.54 11.27
N SER A 129 12.18 -13.20 11.11
CA SER A 129 12.08 -14.36 10.21
C SER A 129 12.19 -13.99 8.73
N ILE A 130 11.86 -12.75 8.36
CA ILE A 130 11.95 -12.24 6.98
C ILE A 130 13.35 -11.72 6.67
N TYR A 131 13.93 -10.94 7.59
CA TYR A 131 15.11 -10.12 7.34
C TYR A 131 16.31 -10.46 8.23
N GLY A 132 16.19 -11.43 9.14
CA GLY A 132 17.25 -11.81 10.07
C GLY A 132 17.66 -10.66 10.99
N SER A 133 18.96 -10.54 11.25
CA SER A 133 19.52 -9.49 12.12
C SER A 133 19.35 -8.07 11.58
N GLU A 134 19.08 -7.91 10.28
CA GLU A 134 18.89 -6.60 9.63
C GLU A 134 17.44 -6.09 9.69
N TRP A 135 16.55 -6.78 10.41
CA TRP A 135 15.12 -6.52 10.36
C TRP A 135 14.73 -5.07 10.62
N ARG A 136 15.41 -4.36 11.54
CA ARG A 136 15.08 -2.96 11.85
C ARG A 136 15.20 -2.07 10.61
N GLN A 137 16.36 -2.11 9.96
CA GLN A 137 16.61 -1.31 8.76
C GLN A 137 15.76 -1.78 7.58
N LYS A 138 15.61 -3.09 7.39
CA LYS A 138 14.83 -3.65 6.28
C LYS A 138 13.33 -3.38 6.42
N SER A 139 12.80 -3.36 7.64
CA SER A 139 11.41 -2.97 7.90
C SER A 139 11.17 -1.48 7.64
N LEU A 140 12.12 -0.61 7.99
CA LEU A 140 12.08 0.81 7.59
C LEU A 140 12.12 0.96 6.08
N ASP A 141 12.99 0.22 5.39
CA ASP A 141 13.07 0.23 3.93
C ASP A 141 11.79 -0.31 3.26
N LEU A 142 11.15 -1.32 3.84
CA LEU A 142 9.82 -1.80 3.43
C LEU A 142 8.77 -0.70 3.60
N ALA A 143 8.78 -0.01 4.74
CA ALA A 143 7.87 1.11 4.99
C ALA A 143 8.08 2.24 3.96
N ARG A 144 9.34 2.56 3.63
CA ARG A 144 9.67 3.56 2.60
C ARG A 144 9.24 3.13 1.19
N TYR A 145 9.24 1.83 0.89
CA TYR A 145 8.63 1.34 -0.34
C TYR A 145 7.13 1.67 -0.40
N HIS A 146 6.39 1.40 0.68
CA HIS A 146 4.96 1.73 0.75
C HIS A 146 4.71 3.24 0.77
N ALA A 147 5.57 4.01 1.43
CA ALA A 147 5.55 5.48 1.46
C ALA A 147 5.77 6.08 0.06
N LYS A 148 6.71 5.52 -0.72
CA LYS A 148 6.92 5.88 -2.13
C LYS A 148 5.65 5.64 -2.96
N HIS A 149 5.00 4.49 -2.75
CA HIS A 149 3.75 4.12 -3.41
C HIS A 149 2.62 5.11 -3.07
N PHE A 150 2.49 5.44 -1.80
CA PHE A 150 1.54 6.41 -1.26
C PHE A 150 1.77 7.81 -1.84
N GLY A 151 3.02 8.28 -1.88
CA GLY A 151 3.38 9.57 -2.50
C GLY A 151 3.08 9.62 -4.00
N CYS A 152 3.42 8.57 -4.75
CA CYS A 152 3.03 8.47 -6.17
C CYS A 152 1.50 8.47 -6.36
N ARG A 153 0.76 7.86 -5.44
CA ARG A 153 -0.71 7.87 -5.45
C ARG A 153 -1.26 9.26 -5.17
N MET A 154 -0.73 9.96 -4.16
CA MET A 154 -1.08 11.34 -3.84
C MET A 154 -0.90 12.25 -5.07
N VAL A 155 0.26 12.21 -5.72
CA VAL A 155 0.53 13.05 -6.91
C VAL A 155 -0.43 12.73 -8.06
N ARG A 156 -0.68 11.44 -8.32
CA ARG A 156 -1.62 11.01 -9.37
C ARG A 156 -3.01 11.59 -9.14
N ASP A 157 -3.47 11.57 -7.89
CA ASP A 157 -4.79 12.05 -7.49
C ASP A 157 -4.78 13.56 -7.14
N ARG A 158 -3.68 14.26 -7.45
CA ARG A 158 -3.44 15.69 -7.17
C ARG A 158 -3.61 16.07 -5.70
N PHE A 159 -3.30 15.15 -4.80
CA PHE A 159 -3.23 15.41 -3.37
C PHE A 159 -1.85 15.98 -3.00
N PRO A 160 -1.77 17.00 -2.13
CA PRO A 160 -0.49 17.53 -1.69
C PRO A 160 0.32 16.46 -0.93
N VAL A 161 1.59 16.31 -1.29
CA VAL A 161 2.51 15.40 -0.58
C VAL A 161 3.02 16.12 0.68
N PRO A 162 2.80 15.57 1.88
CA PRO A 162 3.24 16.19 3.12
C PRO A 162 4.77 16.17 3.25
N ARG A 163 5.33 17.14 3.98
CA ARG A 163 6.77 17.25 4.20
C ARG A 163 7.33 16.05 4.98
N SER A 164 6.61 15.58 5.99
CA SER A 164 6.92 14.37 6.77
C SER A 164 7.20 13.15 5.90
N LEU A 165 6.41 12.96 4.82
CA LEU A 165 6.61 11.89 3.87
C LEU A 165 7.94 12.06 3.12
N ARG A 166 8.31 13.27 2.70
CA ARG A 166 9.62 13.53 2.09
C ARG A 166 10.76 13.31 3.08
N ASP A 167 10.62 13.77 4.32
CA ASP A 167 11.61 13.61 5.38
C ASP A 167 11.85 12.12 5.69
N PHE A 168 10.79 11.31 5.73
CA PHE A 168 10.87 9.86 5.88
C PHE A 168 11.58 9.17 4.72
N MET A 169 11.26 9.58 3.49
CA MET A 169 11.97 9.12 2.31
C MET A 169 13.46 9.51 2.34
N ASN A 170 13.81 10.63 2.99
CA ASN A 170 15.19 11.12 3.18
C ASN A 170 15.89 10.56 4.43
N GLY A 171 15.31 9.56 5.10
CA GLY A 171 15.98 8.82 6.17
C GLY A 171 15.45 9.08 7.58
N ALA A 172 14.40 9.88 7.77
CA ALA A 172 13.71 9.88 9.07
C ALA A 172 13.23 8.46 9.40
N GLU A 173 13.28 8.11 10.69
CA GLU A 173 12.94 6.77 11.19
C GLU A 173 11.49 6.68 11.70
N ASP A 174 10.77 7.80 11.75
CA ASP A 174 9.37 7.90 12.16
C ASP A 174 8.65 8.92 11.27
N MET A 175 7.33 8.85 11.27
CA MET A 175 6.40 9.74 10.60
C MET A 175 5.24 10.07 11.56
N PRO A 176 5.31 11.18 12.32
CA PRO A 176 4.37 11.47 13.40
C PRO A 176 2.92 11.65 12.93
N ASP A 177 2.71 11.85 11.64
CA ASP A 177 1.42 12.04 10.98
C ASP A 177 0.99 10.83 10.15
N SER A 178 1.59 9.65 10.37
CA SER A 178 1.22 8.44 9.65
C SER A 178 1.03 7.22 10.54
N ARG A 179 0.10 6.37 10.13
CA ARG A 179 -0.12 5.02 10.66
C ARG A 179 0.10 4.03 9.53
N MET A 180 0.98 3.05 9.74
CA MET A 180 1.31 2.04 8.74
C MET A 180 1.24 0.65 9.37
N VAL A 181 0.18 -0.10 9.07
CA VAL A 181 -0.11 -1.37 9.74
C VAL A 181 -0.25 -2.51 8.76
N ILE A 182 0.14 -3.71 9.21
CA ILE A 182 -0.09 -4.95 8.48
C ILE A 182 -1.54 -5.34 8.67
N ILE A 183 -2.21 -5.69 7.58
CA ILE A 183 -3.64 -5.95 7.56
C ILE A 183 -3.98 -7.25 6.82
N CYS A 184 -5.15 -7.79 7.12
CA CYS A 184 -5.82 -8.82 6.32
C CYS A 184 -7.31 -8.48 6.22
N THR A 185 -7.88 -8.66 5.02
CA THR A 185 -9.28 -8.31 4.74
C THR A 185 -10.02 -9.50 4.13
N ASP A 186 -11.22 -9.80 4.62
CA ASP A 186 -12.01 -10.93 4.12
C ASP A 186 -12.48 -10.72 2.67
N SER A 187 -12.92 -9.51 2.33
CA SER A 187 -13.33 -9.14 0.97
C SER A 187 -12.21 -9.34 -0.07
N VAL A 188 -11.01 -8.81 0.20
CA VAL A 188 -9.85 -8.93 -0.70
C VAL A 188 -9.41 -10.39 -0.84
N THR A 189 -9.39 -11.13 0.27
CA THR A 189 -9.05 -12.57 0.25
C THR A 189 -10.03 -13.34 -0.62
N LYS A 190 -11.34 -13.09 -0.47
CA LYS A 190 -12.39 -13.75 -1.25
C LYS A 190 -12.32 -13.38 -2.73
N ALA A 191 -12.05 -12.12 -3.05
CA ALA A 191 -12.05 -11.62 -4.42
C ALA A 191 -10.79 -12.00 -5.21
N TYR A 192 -9.62 -11.97 -4.56
CA TYR A 192 -8.34 -12.07 -5.26
C TYR A 192 -7.51 -13.30 -4.87
N GLY A 193 -7.75 -13.92 -3.71
CA GLY A 193 -7.00 -15.09 -3.25
C GLY A 193 -5.49 -14.83 -3.21
N SER A 194 -4.77 -15.32 -4.22
CA SER A 194 -3.32 -15.16 -4.41
C SER A 194 -2.91 -13.95 -5.27
N GLY A 195 -3.87 -13.13 -5.73
CA GLY A 195 -3.64 -11.96 -6.57
C GLY A 195 -3.00 -10.77 -5.83
N MET A 196 -2.84 -9.64 -6.53
CA MET A 196 -2.41 -8.38 -5.93
C MET A 196 -3.47 -7.31 -6.13
N SER A 197 -3.63 -6.43 -5.15
CA SER A 197 -4.63 -5.36 -5.20
C SER A 197 -4.12 -4.09 -4.54
N ILE A 198 -4.66 -2.95 -4.96
CA ILE A 198 -4.46 -1.66 -4.29
C ILE A 198 -5.85 -1.09 -4.07
N SER A 199 -6.16 -0.72 -2.84
CA SER A 199 -7.45 -0.13 -2.50
C SER A 199 -7.66 1.21 -3.23
N PRO A 200 -8.90 1.72 -3.23
CA PRO A 200 -9.16 3.12 -3.46
C PRO A 200 -8.30 4.00 -2.53
N PHE A 201 -7.96 5.20 -3.01
CA PHE A 201 -7.32 6.24 -2.22
C PHE A 201 -8.43 7.15 -1.72
N VAL A 202 -8.61 7.21 -0.40
CA VAL A 202 -9.78 7.85 0.19
C VAL A 202 -9.34 9.05 1.01
N PRO A 203 -9.47 10.27 0.47
CA PRO A 203 -9.22 11.48 1.24
C PRO A 203 -10.39 11.77 2.18
N ARG A 204 -10.08 12.40 3.32
CA ARG A 204 -11.06 13.06 4.20
C ARG A 204 -10.80 14.55 4.21
N VAL A 205 -11.89 15.30 4.30
CA VAL A 205 -11.89 16.76 4.26
C VAL A 205 -12.49 17.25 5.57
N SER A 206 -12.04 18.41 6.04
CA SER A 206 -12.64 19.09 7.19
C SER A 206 -14.14 19.36 6.95
N ALA A 207 -14.89 19.53 8.04
CA ALA A 207 -16.34 19.73 7.96
C ALA A 207 -16.71 20.94 7.07
N ASP A 208 -15.93 22.01 7.17
CA ASP A 208 -16.05 23.25 6.39
C ASP A 208 -15.54 23.14 4.94
N GLY A 209 -14.95 22.01 4.53
CA GLY A 209 -14.41 21.85 3.18
C GLY A 209 -13.10 22.60 2.91
N ALA A 210 -12.46 23.18 3.94
CA ALA A 210 -11.31 24.07 3.75
C ALA A 210 -9.96 23.35 3.60
N ARG A 211 -9.84 22.10 4.07
CA ARG A 211 -8.57 21.35 4.01
C ARG A 211 -8.77 19.85 4.02
N PHE A 212 -7.77 19.13 3.55
CA PHE A 212 -7.67 17.70 3.80
C PHE A 212 -7.27 17.45 5.27
N THR A 213 -7.92 16.47 5.90
CA THR A 213 -7.66 16.08 7.29
C THR A 213 -6.96 14.72 7.39
N SER A 214 -7.23 13.82 6.44
CA SER A 214 -6.50 12.56 6.32
C SER A 214 -6.63 11.97 4.93
N CYS A 215 -5.86 10.93 4.64
CA CYS A 215 -6.11 10.05 3.52
C CYS A 215 -5.60 8.64 3.80
N VAL A 216 -6.26 7.64 3.22
CA VAL A 216 -5.94 6.23 3.46
C VAL A 216 -5.92 5.43 2.17
N MET A 217 -5.01 4.45 2.10
CA MET A 217 -5.05 3.36 1.13
C MET A 217 -4.42 2.11 1.71
N ALA A 218 -4.59 0.99 1.02
CA ALA A 218 -3.92 -0.26 1.28
C ALA A 218 -3.36 -0.86 -0.01
N ALA A 219 -2.25 -1.60 0.10
CA ALA A 219 -1.70 -2.40 -0.98
C ALA A 219 -1.53 -3.84 -0.50
N TYR A 220 -1.96 -4.80 -1.32
CA TYR A 220 -2.12 -6.21 -0.96
C TYR A 220 -1.28 -7.14 -1.85
N ILE A 221 -0.72 -8.16 -1.21
CA ILE A 221 -0.12 -9.35 -1.81
C ILE A 221 -0.87 -10.55 -1.26
N GLY A 222 -1.68 -11.18 -2.11
CA GLY A 222 -2.66 -12.16 -1.69
C GLY A 222 -3.57 -11.62 -0.58
N PRO A 223 -3.68 -12.30 0.58
CA PRO A 223 -4.54 -11.86 1.67
C PRO A 223 -3.91 -10.83 2.61
N ILE A 224 -2.60 -10.57 2.51
CA ILE A 224 -1.87 -9.67 3.41
C ILE A 224 -1.66 -8.32 2.73
N GLY A 225 -1.97 -7.24 3.43
CA GLY A 225 -1.74 -5.89 2.95
C GLY A 225 -1.02 -5.01 3.94
N ILE A 226 -0.58 -3.86 3.45
CA ILE A 226 -0.13 -2.74 4.26
C ILE A 226 -1.15 -1.62 4.09
N ARG A 227 -1.81 -1.22 5.18
CA ARG A 227 -2.64 -0.02 5.25
C ARG A 227 -1.76 1.17 5.60
N TYR A 228 -1.82 2.20 4.78
CA TYR A 228 -1.16 3.48 5.00
C TYR A 228 -2.24 4.54 5.23
N GLU A 229 -2.19 5.21 6.36
CA GLU A 229 -2.99 6.39 6.67
C GLU A 229 -2.08 7.58 6.99
N TRP A 230 -2.41 8.74 6.41
CA TRP A 230 -1.83 10.03 6.77
C TRP A 230 -2.89 10.90 7.43
N VAL A 231 -2.54 11.64 8.48
CA VAL A 231 -3.43 12.54 9.24
C VAL A 231 -2.78 13.91 9.38
N ALA A 232 -3.39 14.96 8.83
CA ALA A 232 -2.80 16.29 8.72
C ALA A 232 -2.34 16.90 10.04
N ASP A 233 -3.08 16.63 11.12
CA ASP A 233 -2.83 17.21 12.45
C ASP A 233 -1.90 16.34 13.31
N GLY A 234 -1.32 15.29 12.74
CA GLY A 234 -0.51 14.31 13.45
C GLY A 234 -1.34 13.19 14.09
N ILE A 235 -0.65 12.15 14.56
CA ILE A 235 -1.22 11.05 15.34
C ILE A 235 -0.48 11.00 16.68
N PRO A 236 -1.19 11.14 17.82
CA PRO A 236 -0.57 11.00 19.13
C PRO A 236 0.16 9.67 19.28
N ASP A 237 1.32 9.66 19.94
CA ASP A 237 2.23 8.50 20.02
C ASP A 237 1.52 7.21 20.43
N GLN A 238 0.62 7.26 21.42
CA GLN A 238 -0.13 6.10 21.92
C GLN A 238 -1.11 5.49 20.89
N PHE A 239 -1.39 6.22 19.81
CA PHE A 239 -2.25 5.77 18.70
C PHE A 239 -1.45 5.60 17.40
N ARG A 240 -0.16 5.93 17.38
CA ARG A 240 0.71 5.84 16.21
C ARG A 240 1.25 4.42 16.10
N ASP A 241 0.55 3.59 15.34
CA ASP A 241 0.99 2.23 15.04
C ASP A 241 1.70 2.19 13.68
N GLN A 242 2.96 1.78 13.72
CA GLN A 242 3.86 1.68 12.58
C GLN A 242 4.61 0.37 12.69
N PHE A 243 4.29 -0.57 11.80
CA PHE A 243 4.74 -1.96 11.91
C PHE A 243 6.26 -2.08 12.03
N PHE A 244 7.01 -1.12 11.47
CA PHE A 244 8.46 -1.13 11.40
C PHE A 244 9.16 -0.83 12.73
N HIS A 245 8.42 -0.41 13.76
CA HIS A 245 8.93 -0.30 15.14
C HIS A 245 8.92 -1.62 15.91
N TYR A 246 8.30 -2.66 15.35
CA TYR A 246 8.08 -3.94 16.03
C TYR A 246 8.82 -5.07 15.30
N SER A 247 9.42 -5.98 16.07
CA SER A 247 9.98 -7.22 15.52
C SER A 247 8.87 -8.21 15.11
N ASN A 248 7.71 -8.16 15.77
CA ASN A 248 6.55 -8.97 15.46
C ASN A 248 5.25 -8.13 15.41
N PRO A 249 5.10 -7.25 14.40
CA PRO A 249 3.88 -6.49 14.19
C PRO A 249 2.67 -7.41 14.03
N VAL A 250 1.56 -7.02 14.66
CA VAL A 250 0.30 -7.76 14.60
C VAL A 250 -0.37 -7.60 13.24
N ILE A 251 -1.08 -8.65 12.81
CA ILE A 251 -1.96 -8.57 11.64
C ILE A 251 -3.31 -8.03 12.11
N ASN A 252 -3.70 -6.87 11.58
CA ASN A 252 -5.00 -6.25 11.86
C ASN A 252 -6.06 -6.82 10.90
N TYR A 253 -7.17 -7.31 11.43
CA TYR A 253 -8.20 -7.96 10.64
C TYR A 253 -9.36 -7.01 10.35
N PHE A 254 -9.79 -6.96 9.09
CA PHE A 254 -10.92 -6.16 8.62
C PHE A 254 -11.94 -7.06 7.91
N ARG A 255 -13.23 -6.72 8.00
CA ARG A 255 -14.27 -7.46 7.27
C ARG A 255 -14.19 -7.13 5.78
N ASP A 256 -14.10 -5.85 5.48
CA ASP A 256 -14.16 -5.32 4.13
C ASP A 256 -13.30 -4.07 3.97
N GLU A 257 -13.31 -3.50 2.78
CA GLU A 257 -12.53 -2.30 2.45
C GLU A 257 -13.08 -1.03 3.12
N LYS A 258 -14.37 -1.00 3.54
CA LYS A 258 -14.93 0.13 4.30
C LYS A 258 -14.33 0.16 5.69
N ASP A 259 -14.25 -0.99 6.35
CA ASP A 259 -13.58 -1.14 7.65
C ASP A 259 -12.09 -0.77 7.55
N VAL A 260 -11.41 -1.10 6.45
CA VAL A 260 -10.02 -0.66 6.18
C VAL A 260 -9.94 0.87 6.12
N VAL A 261 -10.89 1.53 5.46
CA VAL A 261 -10.92 3.00 5.34
C VAL A 261 -11.21 3.68 6.69
N THR A 262 -12.10 3.13 7.51
CA THR A 262 -12.43 3.68 8.84
C THR A 262 -11.43 3.28 9.92
N GLY A 263 -10.62 2.25 9.69
CA GLY A 263 -9.72 1.70 10.70
C GLY A 263 -10.44 0.82 11.73
N GLU A 264 -11.64 0.35 11.43
CA GLU A 264 -12.45 -0.48 12.33
C GLU A 264 -12.05 -1.95 12.22
N THR A 265 -11.15 -2.39 13.11
CA THR A 265 -10.73 -3.79 13.14
C THR A 265 -11.85 -4.71 13.67
N ARG A 266 -11.89 -5.94 13.17
CA ARG A 266 -12.68 -7.03 13.77
C ARG A 266 -11.80 -7.94 14.64
N LYS A 267 -12.42 -8.61 15.61
CA LYS A 267 -11.73 -9.66 16.36
C LYS A 267 -11.33 -10.81 15.40
N PRO A 268 -10.17 -11.46 15.63
CA PRO A 268 -9.81 -12.67 14.91
C PRO A 268 -10.88 -13.76 15.14
N GLY A 269 -11.08 -14.64 14.16
CA GLY A 269 -11.96 -15.79 14.32
C GLY A 269 -11.49 -16.73 15.44
N GLY A 270 -12.38 -17.58 15.96
CA GLY A 270 -12.09 -18.46 17.11
C GLY A 270 -10.82 -19.32 16.94
N PHE A 271 -10.58 -19.83 15.74
CA PHE A 271 -9.37 -20.60 15.42
C PHE A 271 -8.08 -19.75 15.47
N ALA A 272 -8.12 -18.53 14.94
CA ALA A 272 -6.97 -17.61 15.01
C ALA A 272 -6.70 -17.17 16.45
N ARG A 273 -7.75 -16.98 17.27
CA ARG A 273 -7.60 -16.72 18.72
C ARG A 273 -6.97 -17.90 19.46
N PHE A 274 -7.32 -19.13 19.09
CA PHE A 274 -6.70 -20.33 19.67
C PHE A 274 -5.21 -20.40 19.33
N LEU A 275 -4.84 -20.16 18.06
CA LEU A 275 -3.43 -20.10 17.64
C LEU A 275 -2.68 -18.96 18.35
N GLN A 276 -3.30 -17.79 18.52
CA GLN A 276 -2.74 -16.69 19.32
C GLN A 276 -2.46 -17.09 20.77
N TRP A 277 -3.37 -17.85 21.40
CA TRP A 277 -3.17 -18.35 22.75
C TRP A 277 -2.01 -19.36 22.82
N VAL A 278 -1.93 -20.29 21.86
CA VAL A 278 -0.84 -21.29 21.80
C VAL A 278 0.53 -20.63 21.60
N HIS A 279 0.63 -19.58 20.81
CA HIS A 279 1.90 -18.89 20.57
C HIS A 279 2.34 -17.94 21.71
N ASN A 280 1.41 -17.55 22.58
CA ASN A 280 1.69 -16.66 23.72
C ASN A 280 1.77 -17.42 25.06
N SER A 281 1.65 -18.76 25.05
CA SER A 281 1.79 -19.65 26.21
C SER A 281 3.10 -20.41 26.12
#